data_AF-A0A7Y9WTR6-F1
#
_entry.id   AF-A0A7Y9WTR6-F1
#
_cell.length_a   1.000
_cell.length_b   1.000
_cell.length_c   1.000
_cell.angle_alpha   90.00
_cell.angle_beta   90.00
_cell.angle_gamma   90.00
#
_symmetry.space_group_name_H-M   'P 1'
#
loop_
_entity.id
_entity.type
_entity.pdbx_description
1 polymer ?
#
loop_
_entity_poly.entity_id
_entity_poly.type
_entity_poly.pdbx_seq_one_letter_code
_entity_poly.pdbx_strand_id
1 'polypeptide(L)'
;MKETETMDHAAFLVAIRQLCAAADIAAKAGPQDLRFAAFQSLAFFRRYDDTGLSRTAASTSNDELFLRTAEAALTMAGRNEFPASLALLEQAKSLLHAT
;
A
#
# COMPACT_ATOMS: atom_id res chain seq x y z
N MET A 1 24.90 -14.75 -12.90
CA MET A 1 23.52 -14.32 -13.16
C MET A 1 22.90 -14.07 -11.80
N LYS A 2 22.67 -12.82 -11.38
CA LYS A 2 21.96 -12.57 -10.12
C LYS A 2 20.51 -12.95 -10.38
N GLU A 3 20.00 -13.96 -9.67
CA GLU A 3 18.55 -14.14 -9.52
C GLU A 3 18.03 -12.81 -8.96
N THR A 4 17.22 -12.11 -9.73
CA THR A 4 16.37 -11.07 -9.18
C THR A 4 15.37 -11.78 -8.29
N GLU A 5 15.63 -11.82 -6.98
CA GLU A 5 14.70 -12.32 -5.99
C GLU A 5 13.45 -11.44 -6.03
N THR A 6 12.41 -11.93 -6.70
CA THR A 6 11.07 -11.36 -6.63
C THR A 6 10.52 -11.55 -5.22
N MET A 7 9.91 -10.51 -4.67
CA MET A 7 9.30 -10.52 -3.33
C MET A 7 8.42 -11.74 -3.10
N ASP A 8 8.56 -12.35 -1.92
CA ASP A 8 7.69 -13.43 -1.51
C ASP A 8 6.25 -12.93 -1.33
N HIS A 9 5.29 -13.79 -1.70
CA HIS A 9 3.87 -13.49 -1.67
C HIS A 9 3.39 -13.13 -0.26
N ALA A 10 3.94 -13.77 0.78
CA ALA A 10 3.60 -13.43 2.15
C ALA A 10 4.04 -12.00 2.51
N ALA A 11 5.24 -11.59 2.08
CA ALA A 11 5.73 -10.23 2.29
C ALA A 11 4.90 -9.19 1.54
N PHE A 12 4.48 -9.51 0.30
CA PHE A 12 3.56 -8.67 -0.46
C PHE A 12 2.22 -8.47 0.27
N LEU A 13 1.61 -9.55 0.75
CA LEU A 13 0.34 -9.47 1.49
C LEU A 13 0.47 -8.67 2.78
N VAL A 14 1.60 -8.79 3.50
CA VAL A 14 1.87 -7.96 4.68
C VAL A 14 1.89 -6.48 4.31
N ALA A 15 2.61 -6.10 3.24
CA ALA A 15 2.65 -4.72 2.77
C ALA A 15 1.28 -4.19 2.32
N ILE A 16 0.50 -4.99 1.58
CA ILE A 16 -0.87 -4.63 1.20
C ILE A 16 -1.74 -4.36 2.44
N ARG A 17 -1.63 -5.20 3.48
CA ARG A 17 -2.38 -5.02 4.72
C ARG A 17 -1.95 -3.76 5.48
N GLN A 18 -0.66 -3.44 5.49
CA GLN A 18 -0.16 -2.19 6.06
C GLN A 18 -0.72 -0.97 5.32
N LEU A 19 -0.76 -1.01 3.98
CA LEU A 19 -1.34 0.05 3.15
C LEU A 19 -2.86 0.20 3.38
N CYS A 20 -3.58 -0.92 3.48
CA CYS A 20 -5.00 -0.92 3.87
C CYS A 20 -5.21 -0.29 5.25
N ALA A 21 -4.40 -0.65 6.23
CA ALA A 21 -4.49 -0.09 7.58
C ALA A 21 -4.20 1.42 7.60
N ALA A 22 -3.16 1.87 6.88
CA ALA A 22 -2.82 3.28 6.75
C ALA A 22 -3.98 4.09 6.12
N ALA A 23 -4.55 3.58 5.03
CA ALA A 23 -5.67 4.21 4.35
C ALA A 23 -6.95 4.22 5.20
N ASP A 24 -7.25 3.15 5.95
CA ASP A 24 -8.41 3.09 6.86
C ASP A 24 -8.27 4.08 8.02
N ILE A 25 -7.08 4.21 8.61
CA ILE A 25 -6.78 5.22 9.64
C ILE A 25 -7.02 6.63 9.07
N ALA A 26 -6.44 6.94 7.90
CA ALA A 26 -6.62 8.24 7.26
C ALA A 26 -8.09 8.52 6.88
N ALA A 27 -8.84 7.52 6.44
CA ALA A 27 -10.24 7.67 6.07
C ALA A 27 -11.15 7.97 7.28
N LYS A 28 -10.83 7.39 8.45
CA LYS A 28 -11.61 7.57 9.68
C LYS A 28 -11.19 8.80 10.49
N ALA A 29 -9.89 9.02 10.64
CA ALA A 29 -9.33 10.04 11.52
C ALA A 29 -8.81 11.28 10.80
N GLY A 30 -8.63 11.21 9.48
CA GLY A 30 -8.05 12.30 8.69
C GLY A 30 -8.96 13.53 8.54
N PRO A 31 -8.37 14.67 8.12
CA PRO A 31 -9.10 15.87 7.69
C PRO A 31 -10.14 15.57 6.61
N GLN A 32 -11.27 16.29 6.63
CA GLN A 32 -12.43 16.00 5.78
C GLN A 32 -12.11 16.03 4.27
N ASP A 33 -11.23 16.92 3.85
CA ASP A 33 -10.73 17.08 2.49
C ASP A 33 -9.85 15.91 2.02
N LEU A 34 -9.26 15.16 2.95
CA LEU A 34 -8.38 14.03 2.67
C LEU A 34 -9.08 12.66 2.75
N ARG A 35 -10.22 12.57 3.46
CA ARG A 35 -10.93 11.29 3.67
C ARG A 35 -11.34 10.61 2.37
N PHE A 36 -11.79 11.39 1.38
CA PHE A 36 -12.23 10.81 0.11
C PHE A 36 -11.08 10.14 -0.65
N ALA A 37 -9.89 10.77 -0.68
CA ALA A 37 -8.69 10.16 -1.24
C ALA A 37 -8.30 8.89 -0.48
N ALA A 38 -8.32 8.94 0.86
CA ALA A 38 -8.04 7.78 1.70
C ALA A 38 -9.00 6.60 1.44
N PHE A 39 -10.30 6.86 1.27
CA PHE A 39 -11.27 5.82 0.91
C PHE A 39 -10.99 5.20 -0.46
N GLN A 40 -10.58 6.00 -1.45
CA GLN A 40 -10.19 5.47 -2.77
C GLN A 40 -8.96 4.57 -2.66
N SER A 41 -7.92 5.00 -1.93
CA SER A 41 -6.73 4.19 -1.69
C SER A 41 -7.08 2.89 -0.96
N LEU A 42 -7.94 2.93 0.06
CA LEU A 42 -8.41 1.75 0.79
C LEU A 42 -9.12 0.76 -0.15
N ALA A 43 -10.06 1.25 -0.96
CA ALA A 43 -10.78 0.42 -1.92
C ALA A 43 -9.86 -0.18 -2.99
N PHE A 44 -8.79 0.54 -3.37
CA PHE A 44 -7.78 0.05 -4.29
C PHE A 44 -6.97 -1.11 -3.67
N PHE A 45 -6.39 -0.93 -2.49
CA PHE A 45 -5.53 -1.95 -1.87
C PHE A 45 -6.29 -3.20 -1.43
N ARG A 46 -7.55 -3.07 -0.99
CA ARG A 46 -8.39 -4.24 -0.64
C ARG A 46 -8.56 -5.24 -1.78
N ARG A 47 -8.50 -4.79 -3.04
CA ARG A 47 -8.55 -5.70 -4.19
C ARG A 47 -7.42 -6.72 -4.20
N TYR A 48 -6.28 -6.41 -3.57
CA TYR A 48 -5.14 -7.30 -3.47
C TYR A 48 -5.19 -8.22 -2.22
N ASP A 49 -5.92 -7.83 -1.17
CA ASP A 49 -6.10 -8.63 0.06
C ASP A 49 -7.27 -9.63 -0.08
N ASP A 50 -8.42 -9.18 -0.64
CA ASP A 50 -9.66 -9.97 -0.72
C ASP A 50 -9.62 -11.07 -1.79
N THR A 51 -8.89 -10.85 -2.87
CA THR A 51 -8.91 -11.75 -4.04
C THR A 51 -8.02 -12.97 -3.88
N GLY A 52 -7.18 -13.02 -2.84
CA GLY A 52 -6.15 -14.04 -2.70
C GLY A 52 -5.37 -14.23 -4.00
N LEU A 53 -5.14 -13.13 -4.75
CA LEU A 53 -4.65 -13.17 -6.13
C LEU A 53 -3.48 -14.14 -6.19
N SER A 54 -3.76 -15.26 -6.86
CA SER A 54 -2.80 -16.30 -7.16
C SER A 54 -1.54 -15.62 -7.66
N ARG A 55 -0.40 -16.06 -7.11
CA ARG A 55 1.01 -15.62 -7.19
C ARG A 55 1.51 -14.90 -8.47
N THR A 56 0.70 -14.83 -9.51
CA THR A 56 1.01 -14.44 -10.89
C THR A 56 0.58 -13.03 -11.29
N ALA A 57 -0.22 -12.29 -10.51
CA ALA A 57 -0.84 -11.05 -11.03
C ALA A 57 -0.17 -9.73 -10.59
N ALA A 58 0.25 -9.59 -9.32
CA ALA A 58 0.82 -8.32 -8.86
C ALA A 58 2.35 -8.44 -8.75
N SER A 59 3.05 -7.88 -9.72
CA SER A 59 4.49 -7.60 -9.60
C SER A 59 4.68 -6.13 -9.26
N THR A 60 5.67 -5.83 -8.43
CA THR A 60 6.07 -4.44 -8.17
C THR A 60 7.26 -4.09 -9.06
N SER A 61 7.41 -2.79 -9.37
CA SER A 61 8.57 -2.28 -10.08
C SER A 61 9.82 -2.20 -9.20
N ASN A 62 9.65 -2.18 -7.87
CA ASN A 62 10.72 -2.21 -6.88
C ASN A 62 10.19 -2.73 -5.54
N ASP A 63 10.52 -3.98 -5.24
CA ASP A 63 10.00 -4.69 -4.07
C ASP A 63 10.47 -4.09 -2.75
N GLU A 64 11.75 -3.75 -2.62
CA GLU A 64 12.30 -3.14 -1.41
C GLU A 64 11.68 -1.77 -1.13
N LEU A 65 11.50 -0.97 -2.18
CA LEU A 65 10.86 0.34 -2.06
C LEU A 65 9.39 0.20 -1.69
N PHE A 66 8.66 -0.75 -2.29
CA PHE A 66 7.25 -0.98 -1.98
C PHE A 66 7.04 -1.37 -0.51
N LEU A 67 7.86 -2.28 0.02
CA LEU A 67 7.83 -2.68 1.44
C LEU A 67 8.07 -1.48 2.37
N ARG A 68 9.12 -0.70 2.10
CA ARG A 68 9.44 0.49 2.91
C ARG A 68 8.36 1.56 2.83
N THR A 69 7.77 1.76 1.66
CA THR A 69 6.67 2.71 1.47
C THR A 69 5.44 2.27 2.27
N ALA A 70 5.12 0.98 2.31
CA ALA A 70 4.01 0.45 3.11
C ALA A 70 4.20 0.66 4.62
N GLU A 71 5.40 0.34 5.14
CA GLU A 71 5.75 0.56 6.54
C GLU A 71 5.71 2.06 6.91
N ALA A 72 6.28 2.91 6.04
CA ALA A 72 6.30 4.35 6.24
C ALA A 72 4.89 4.95 6.21
N ALA A 73 4.03 4.50 5.29
CA ALA A 73 2.65 4.98 5.19
C ALA A 73 1.88 4.70 6.49
N LEU A 74 1.97 3.47 6.99
CA LEU A 74 1.33 3.07 8.25
C LEU A 74 1.88 3.87 9.44
N THR A 75 3.20 4.07 9.50
CA THR A 75 3.84 4.86 10.55
C THR A 75 3.36 6.32 10.54
N MET A 76 3.25 6.94 9.36
CA MET A 76 2.75 8.31 9.22
C MET A 76 1.28 8.41 9.61
N ALA A 77 0.43 7.49 9.14
CA ALA A 77 -0.98 7.43 9.52
C ALA A 77 -1.15 7.30 11.04
N GLY A 78 -0.39 6.42 11.69
CA GLY A 78 -0.41 6.24 13.15
C GLY A 78 0.06 7.46 13.94
N ARG A 79 0.86 8.34 13.32
CA ARG A 79 1.29 9.63 13.89
C ARG A 79 0.35 10.79 13.56
N ASN A 80 -0.78 10.54 12.88
CA ASN A 80 -1.69 11.54 12.34
C ASN A 80 -1.07 12.45 11.26
N GLU A 81 0.04 12.02 10.64
CA GLU A 81 0.70 12.69 9.51
C GLU A 81 -0.02 12.31 8.20
N PHE A 82 -1.31 12.64 8.11
CA PHE A 82 -2.18 12.15 7.03
C PHE A 82 -1.78 12.57 5.61
N PRO A 83 -1.34 13.81 5.34
CA PRO A 83 -0.86 14.18 4.01
C PRO A 83 0.36 13.36 3.56
N ALA A 84 1.31 13.12 4.48
CA ALA A 84 2.49 12.30 4.21
C ALA A 84 2.10 10.83 3.98
N SER A 85 1.20 10.28 4.81
CA SER A 85 0.65 8.94 4.60
C SER A 85 -0.02 8.80 3.23
N LEU A 86 -0.81 9.79 2.79
CA LEU A 86 -1.49 9.74 1.49
C LEU A 86 -0.52 9.83 0.31
N ALA A 87 0.52 10.65 0.40
CA ALA A 87 1.57 10.69 -0.61
C ALA A 87 2.26 9.32 -0.75
N LEU A 88 2.54 8.64 0.37
CA LEU A 88 3.12 7.29 0.38
C LEU A 88 2.15 6.24 -0.16
N LEU A 89 0.84 6.36 0.10
CA LEU A 89 -0.18 5.50 -0.50
C LEU A 89 -0.21 5.65 -2.04
N GLU A 90 -0.12 6.87 -2.56
CA GLU A 90 -0.03 7.10 -4.00
C GLU A 90 1.29 6.60 -4.61
N GLN A 91 2.40 6.72 -3.88
CA GLN A 91 3.67 6.11 -4.29
C GLN A 91 3.56 4.58 -4.34
N ALA A 92 2.96 3.95 -3.33
CA ALA A 92 2.77 2.50 -3.34
C ALA A 92 1.92 2.04 -4.54
N LYS A 93 0.91 2.83 -4.93
CA LYS A 93 0.11 2.56 -6.15
C LYS A 93 0.95 2.62 -7.42
N SER A 94 1.87 3.59 -7.55
CA SER A 94 2.72 3.71 -8.74
C SER A 94 3.78 2.62 -8.85
N LEU A 95 4.12 1.97 -7.73
CA LEU A 95 5.03 0.83 -7.70
C LEU A 95 4.38 -0.48 -8.12
N LEU A 96 3.05 -0.56 -8.11
CA LEU A 96 2.32 -1.73 -8.61
C LEU A 96 2.22 -1.65 -10.13
N HIS A 97 2.59 -2.72 -10.81
CA HIS A 97 2.34 -2.80 -12.25
C HIS A 97 0.82 -2.88 -12.51
N ALA A 98 0.36 -2.11 -13.50
CA ALA A 98 -0.97 -2.28 -14.03
C ALA A 98 -1.03 -3.65 -14.72
N THR A 99 -1.86 -4.55 -14.16
CA THR A 99 -2.27 -5.80 -14.82
C THR A 99 -3.12 -5.51 -16.04
#